data_AF-A0A6B2NHR1-F1
#
_entry.id   AF-A0A6B2NHR1-F1
#
_cell.length_a   1.000
_cell.length_b   1.000
_cell.length_c   1.000
_cell.angle_alpha   90.00
_cell.angle_beta   90.00
_cell.angle_gamma   90.00
#
_symmetry.space_group_name_H-M   'P 1'
#
loop_
_entity.id
_entity.type
_entity.pdbx_description
1 polymer ?
#
loop_
_entity_poly.entity_id
_entity_poly.type
_entity_poly.pdbx_seq_one_letter_code
_entity_poly.pdbx_strand_id
1 'polypeptide(L)' 'MENNEITATIAALLNAAAADVTGLGAGLTEAAMAMEGGNQNMAFGILLEAQELLDRAQARLAAARTIRDL' A
#
# COMPACT_ATOMS: atom_id res chain seq x y z
N MET A 1 -1.73 25.39 10.09
CA MET A 1 -1.08 24.25 10.77
C MET A 1 0.29 24.68 11.20
N GLU A 2 0.69 24.34 12.41
CA GLU A 2 2.07 24.54 12.86
C GLU A 2 3.01 23.57 12.12
N ASN A 3 4.29 23.92 11.95
CA ASN A 3 5.26 23.08 11.22
C ASN A 3 5.37 21.65 11.79
N ASN A 4 5.15 21.50 13.10
CA ASN A 4 5.09 20.20 13.77
C ASN A 4 3.87 19.37 13.35
N GLU A 5 2.72 19.99 13.10
CA GLU A 5 1.51 19.30 12.64
C GLU A 5 1.68 18.79 11.21
N ILE A 6 2.25 19.60 10.31
CA ILE A 6 2.59 19.20 8.93
C ILE A 6 3.48 17.96 8.94
N THR A 7 4.57 18.01 9.72
CA THR A 7 5.52 16.91 9.82
C THR A 7 4.87 15.64 10.36
N ALA A 8 4.03 15.75 11.39
CA ALA A 8 3.29 14.62 11.95
C ALA A 8 2.30 14.00 10.95
N THR A 9 1.57 14.82 10.18
CA THR A 9 0.65 14.33 9.15
C THR A 9 1.38 13.61 8.03
N ILE A 10 2.50 14.15 7.54
CA ILE A 10 3.33 13.51 6.51
C ILE A 10 3.84 12.15 7.02
N ALA A 11 4.37 12.10 8.25
CA ALA A 11 4.86 10.86 8.84
C ALA A 11 3.76 9.78 8.95
N ALA A 12 2.54 10.18 9.37
CA ALA A 12 1.41 9.26 9.44
C ALA A 12 1.03 8.68 8.07
N LEU A 13 1.00 9.51 7.02
CA LEU A 13 0.73 9.06 5.65
C LEU A 13 1.79 8.09 5.13
N LEU A 14 3.07 8.40 5.37
CA LEU A 14 4.18 7.55 4.98
C LEU A 14 4.16 6.19 5.70
N ASN A 15 3.86 6.18 7.00
CA ASN A 15 3.71 4.94 7.76
C ASN A 15 2.54 4.09 7.25
N ALA A 16 1.40 4.72 6.93
CA ALA A 16 0.26 4.02 6.36
C ALA A 16 0.56 3.44 4.96
N ALA A 17 1.29 4.18 4.11
CA ALA A 17 1.74 3.67 2.81
C ALA A 17 2.72 2.49 2.96
N ALA A 18 3.64 2.54 3.93
CA ALA A 18 4.57 1.45 4.22
C ALA A 18 3.82 0.18 4.69
N ALA A 19 2.75 0.34 5.48
CA ALA A 19 1.90 -0.78 5.89
C ALA A 19 1.18 -1.42 4.69
N ASP A 20 0.64 -0.63 3.75
CA ASP A 20 0.05 -1.16 2.52
C ASP A 20 1.08 -1.96 1.70
N VAL A 21 2.29 -1.42 1.51
CA VAL A 21 3.37 -2.09 0.76
C VAL A 21 3.80 -3.39 1.43
N THR A 22 3.82 -3.43 2.76
CA THR A 22 4.08 -4.67 3.51
C THR A 22 2.99 -5.71 3.26
N GLY A 23 1.71 -5.29 3.28
CA GLY A 23 0.58 -6.14 2.94
C GLY A 23 0.62 -6.63 1.49
N LEU A 24 1.03 -5.78 0.55
CA LEU A 24 1.23 -6.12 -0.86
C LEU A 24 2.26 -7.24 -1.00
N GLY A 25 3.41 -7.13 -0.33
CA GLY A 25 4.44 -8.18 -0.34
C GLY A 25 3.93 -9.53 0.16
N ALA A 26 3.11 -9.53 1.22
CA ALA A 26 2.46 -10.74 1.74
C ALA A 26 1.47 -11.32 0.72
N GLY A 27 0.59 -10.49 0.14
CA GLY A 27 -0.38 -10.91 -0.87
C GLY A 27 0.27 -11.48 -2.13
N LEU A 28 1.35 -10.87 -2.62
CA LEU A 28 2.09 -11.40 -3.79
C LEU A 28 2.70 -12.78 -3.51
N THR A 29 3.21 -12.98 -2.28
CA THR A 29 3.74 -14.29 -1.86
C THR A 29 2.63 -15.34 -1.81
N GLU A 30 1.46 -14.98 -1.26
CA GLU A 30 0.29 -15.86 -1.21
C GLU A 30 -0.24 -16.21 -2.60
N ALA A 31 -0.32 -15.22 -3.51
CA ALA A 31 -0.70 -15.44 -4.90
C ALA A 31 0.26 -16.41 -5.60
N ALA A 32 1.58 -16.27 -5.38
CA ALA A 32 2.57 -17.20 -5.93
C ALA A 32 2.37 -18.64 -5.43
N MET A 33 2.14 -18.81 -4.13
CA MET A 33 1.84 -20.13 -3.55
C MET A 33 0.54 -20.72 -4.11
N ALA A 34 -0.51 -19.91 -4.30
CA ALA A 34 -1.77 -20.36 -4.90
C ALA A 34 -1.58 -20.79 -6.36
N MET A 35 -0.75 -20.10 -7.14
CA MET A 35 -0.39 -20.50 -8.51
C MET A 35 0.39 -21.81 -8.53
N GLU A 36 1.38 -21.98 -7.64
CA GLU A 36 2.14 -23.23 -7.51
C GLU A 36 1.25 -24.42 -7.13
N GLY A 37 0.26 -24.18 -6.26
CA GLY A 37 -0.78 -25.15 -5.89
C GLY A 37 -1.87 -25.38 -6.96
N GLY A 38 -1.77 -24.76 -8.13
CA GLY A 38 -2.74 -24.91 -9.23
C GLY A 38 -4.06 -24.17 -9.05
N ASN A 39 -4.20 -23.32 -8.03
CA ASN A 39 -5.41 -22.58 -7.74
C ASN A 39 -5.39 -21.16 -8.35
N GLN A 40 -5.49 -21.10 -9.69
CA GLN A 40 -5.35 -19.85 -10.45
C GLN A 40 -6.42 -18.80 -10.11
N ASN A 41 -7.67 -19.23 -9.85
CA ASN A 41 -8.76 -18.31 -9.51
C ASN A 41 -8.51 -17.61 -8.16
N MET A 42 -8.00 -18.36 -7.16
CA MET A 42 -7.61 -17.79 -5.88
C MET A 42 -6.44 -16.80 -6.06
N ALA A 43 -5.41 -17.20 -6.80
CA ALA A 43 -4.28 -16.31 -7.07
C ALA A 43 -4.71 -15.00 -7.75
N PHE A 44 -5.64 -15.06 -8.71
CA PHE A 44 -6.18 -13.87 -9.36
C PHE A 44 -6.93 -12.96 -8.38
N GLY A 45 -7.76 -13.53 -7.49
CA GLY A 45 -8.42 -12.77 -6.43
C GLY A 45 -7.42 -12.03 -5.53
N ILE A 46 -6.38 -12.73 -5.07
CA ILE A 46 -5.32 -12.14 -4.24
C ILE A 46 -4.57 -11.02 -4.99
N LEU A 47 -4.31 -11.20 -6.29
CA LEU A 47 -3.64 -10.17 -7.10
C LEU A 47 -4.49 -8.90 -7.25
N LEU A 48 -5.82 -9.02 -7.31
CA LEU A 48 -6.71 -7.85 -7.30
C LEU A 48 -6.63 -7.10 -5.96
N GLU A 49 -6.67 -7.81 -4.84
CA GLU A 49 -6.52 -7.20 -3.51
C GLU A 49 -5.14 -6.54 -3.32
N ALA A 50 -4.09 -7.19 -3.83
CA ALA A 50 -2.73 -6.65 -3.88
C ALA A 50 -2.67 -5.35 -4.72
N GLN A 51 -3.38 -5.27 -5.83
CA GLN A 51 -3.47 -4.07 -6.64
C GLN A 51 -4.15 -2.92 -5.86
N GLU A 52 -5.23 -3.20 -5.12
CA GLU A 52 -5.87 -2.20 -4.27
C GLU A 52 -4.93 -1.65 -3.19
N LEU A 53 -4.09 -2.51 -2.59
CA LEU A 53 -3.06 -2.08 -1.64
C LEU A 53 -2.04 -1.13 -2.28
N LEU A 54 -1.59 -1.44 -3.50
CA LEU A 54 -0.69 -0.57 -4.25
C LEU A 54 -1.32 0.80 -4.54
N ASP A 55 -2.59 0.82 -4.96
CA ASP A 55 -3.31 2.06 -5.26
C ASP A 55 -3.46 2.93 -3.99
N ARG A 56 -3.78 2.32 -2.84
CA ARG A 56 -3.82 3.03 -1.55
C ARG A 56 -2.47 3.60 -1.15
N ALA A 57 -1.39 2.83 -1.32
CA ALA A 57 -0.04 3.29 -1.01
C ALA A 57 0.33 4.52 -1.86
N GLN A 58 0.04 4.47 -3.17
CA GLN A 58 0.28 5.57 -4.10
C GLN A 58 -0.52 6.82 -3.74
N ALA A 59 -1.80 6.67 -3.41
CA ALA A 59 -2.66 7.79 -2.99
C ALA A 59 -2.12 8.48 -1.72
N ARG A 60 -1.65 7.69 -0.73
CA ARG A 60 -1.04 8.23 0.51
C ARG A 60 0.27 8.95 0.24
N LEU A 61 1.13 8.41 -0.63
CA LEU A 61 2.35 9.07 -1.08
C LEU A 61 2.06 10.39 -1.82
N ALA A 62 1.04 10.41 -2.68
CA ALA A 62 0.61 11.63 -3.35
C ALA A 62 0.13 12.69 -2.35
N ALA A 63 -0.72 12.31 -1.39
CA ALA A 63 -1.19 13.21 -0.34
C ALA A 63 -0.03 13.79 0.50
N ALA A 64 0.95 12.96 0.88
CA ALA A 64 2.13 13.41 1.63
C ALA A 64 2.97 14.44 0.85
N ARG A 65 3.11 14.25 -0.47
CA ARG A 65 3.80 15.23 -1.35
C ARG A 65 3.02 16.53 -1.44
N THR A 66 1.71 16.48 -1.65
CA THR A 66 0.87 17.67 -1.69
C THR A 66 1.00 18.48 -0.41
N ILE A 67 0.95 17.84 0.76
CA ILE A 67 1.07 18.52 2.06
C ILE A 67 2.47 19.14 2.27
N ARG A 68 3.53 18.47 1.84
CA ARG A 68 4.91 18.99 1.92
C ARG A 68 5.08 20.27 1.10
N ASP A 69 4.33 20.40 0.01
CA ASP A 69 4.44 21.51 -0.93
C ASP A 69 3.49 22.70 -0.58
N LEU A 70 2.74 22.62 0.54
CA LEU A 70 1.93 23.71 1.11
C LEU A 70 2.75 24.65 2.00
#